data_AF-A0A967SRJ9-F1
#
_entry.id   AF-A0A967SRJ9-F1
#
_cell.length_a   1.000
_cell.length_b   1.000
_cell.length_c   1.000
_cell.angle_alpha   90.00
_cell.angle_beta   90.00
_cell.angle_gamma   90.00
#
_symmetry.space_group_name_H-M   'P 1'
#
loop_
_entity.id
_entity.type
_entity.pdbx_description
1 polymer ?
#
loop_
_entity_poly.entity_id
_entity_poly.type
_entity_poly.pdbx_seq_one_letter_code
_entity_poly.pdbx_strand_id
1 'polypeptide(L)'
;ASARIFLPGGAPPRVGDTFRQSDLARTLERIRDRGPDGFYAGETAALIVAEMERGGGLIDGADLAAYRAVWREPVRFPYRGQTVLSMPPASSGGVTLA
;
A
#
# COMPACT_ATOMS: atom_id res chain seq x y z
N ALA A 1 17.15 3.42 -6.97
CA ALA A 1 16.32 4.40 -6.22
C ALA A 1 16.25 4.06 -4.72
N SER A 2 15.79 2.86 -4.33
CA SER A 2 15.64 2.44 -2.92
C SER A 2 16.95 2.39 -2.13
N ALA A 3 18.08 2.02 -2.77
CA ALA A 3 19.39 1.97 -2.12
C ALA A 3 19.80 3.29 -1.42
N ARG A 4 19.38 4.46 -1.94
CA ARG A 4 19.62 5.75 -1.28
C ARG A 4 19.03 5.83 0.14
N ILE A 5 17.90 5.14 0.35
CA ILE A 5 17.17 5.12 1.62
C ILE A 5 17.65 3.93 2.48
N PHE A 6 17.70 2.73 1.89
CA PHE A 6 17.94 1.49 2.62
C PHE A 6 19.42 1.08 2.72
N LEU A 7 20.30 1.69 1.94
CA LEU A 7 21.74 1.45 1.95
C LEU A 7 22.51 2.80 1.99
N PRO A 8 22.27 3.66 3.00
CA PRO A 8 22.98 4.93 3.12
C PRO A 8 24.49 4.69 3.20
N GLY A 9 25.26 5.32 2.31
CA GLY A 9 26.71 5.08 2.22
C GLY A 9 27.09 3.69 1.67
N GLY A 10 26.16 2.97 1.04
CA GLY A 10 26.40 1.66 0.42
C GLY A 10 26.24 0.46 1.34
N ALA A 11 25.80 0.66 2.59
CA ALA A 11 25.62 -0.42 3.57
C ALA A 11 24.25 -0.29 4.28
N PRO A 12 23.66 -1.40 4.74
CA PRO A 12 22.41 -1.36 5.49
C PRO A 12 22.60 -0.68 6.86
N PRO A 13 21.59 0.04 7.38
CA PRO A 13 21.60 0.55 8.75
C PRO A 13 21.80 -0.56 9.77
N ARG A 14 22.51 -0.26 10.86
CA ARG A 14 22.71 -1.18 11.98
C ARG A 14 21.51 -1.14 12.92
N VAL A 15 21.37 -2.20 13.70
CA VAL A 15 20.41 -2.20 14.82
C VAL A 15 20.76 -1.05 15.76
N GLY A 16 19.76 -0.21 16.05
CA GLY A 16 19.91 1.00 16.86
C GLY A 16 20.10 2.28 16.06
N ASP A 17 20.37 2.20 14.75
CA ASP A 17 20.48 3.40 13.91
C ASP A 17 19.11 4.06 13.72
N THR A 18 19.12 5.39 13.62
CA THR A 18 17.92 6.15 13.23
C THR A 18 17.69 6.02 11.73
N PHE A 19 16.65 5.30 11.35
CA PHE A 19 16.20 5.18 9.96
C PHE A 19 15.22 6.31 9.59
N ARG A 20 15.62 7.21 8.68
CA ARG A 20 14.81 8.38 8.28
C ARG A 20 14.32 8.25 6.84
N GLN A 21 13.01 8.39 6.64
CA GLN A 21 12.35 8.32 5.34
C GLN A 21 11.62 9.63 4.99
N SER A 22 12.38 10.70 4.72
CA SER A 22 11.80 12.04 4.45
C SER A 22 10.85 12.07 3.25
N ASP A 23 11.10 11.26 2.22
CA ASP A 23 10.23 11.19 1.05
C ASP A 23 8.88 10.54 1.39
N LEU A 24 8.90 9.50 2.24
CA LEU A 24 7.67 8.89 2.76
C LEU A 24 6.91 9.87 3.66
N ALA A 25 7.62 10.65 4.48
CA ALA A 25 7.01 11.69 5.30
C ALA A 25 6.23 12.70 4.45
N ARG A 26 6.80 13.20 3.34
CA ARG A 26 6.07 14.09 2.41
C ARG A 26 4.82 13.44 1.81
N THR A 27 4.87 12.15 1.48
CA THR A 27 3.68 11.42 1.03
C THR A 27 2.62 11.34 2.12
N LEU A 28 3.00 11.06 3.37
CA LEU A 28 2.08 11.02 4.51
C LEU A 28 1.50 12.40 4.84
N GLU A 29 2.27 13.47 4.69
CA GLU A 29 1.79 14.85 4.84
C GLU A 29 0.72 15.16 3.78
N ARG A 30 0.92 14.76 2.52
CA ARG A 30 -0.12 14.90 1.48
C ARG A 30 -1.40 14.15 1.83
N ILE A 31 -1.30 12.94 2.37
CA ILE A 31 -2.45 12.15 2.82
C ILE A 31 -3.14 12.81 4.02
N ARG A 32 -2.37 13.32 4.99
CA ARG A 32 -2.90 14.06 6.14
C ARG A 32 -3.71 15.28 5.67
N ASP A 33 -3.17 16.04 4.73
CA ASP A 33 -3.74 17.33 4.34
C ASP A 33 -4.88 17.20 3.31
N ARG A 34 -4.91 16.11 2.52
CA ARG A 34 -5.85 15.93 1.40
C ARG A 34 -6.66 14.63 1.45
N GLY A 35 -6.51 13.83 2.51
CA GLY A 35 -7.13 12.52 2.61
C GLY A 35 -6.67 11.58 1.49
N PRO A 36 -7.57 10.73 0.94
CA PRO A 36 -7.25 9.81 -0.16
C PRO A 36 -6.65 10.48 -1.40
N ASP A 37 -7.08 11.70 -1.72
CA ASP A 37 -6.57 12.45 -2.87
C ASP A 37 -5.10 12.82 -2.72
N GLY A 38 -4.56 12.82 -1.50
CA GLY A 38 -3.13 12.93 -1.24
C GLY A 38 -2.30 11.77 -1.78
N PHE A 39 -2.94 10.64 -2.12
CA PHE A 39 -2.32 9.45 -2.70
C PHE A 39 -2.81 9.19 -4.13
N TYR A 40 -4.12 9.13 -4.34
CA TYR A 40 -4.75 8.71 -5.61
C TYR A 40 -4.84 9.82 -6.65
N ALA A 41 -4.51 11.07 -6.29
CA ALA A 41 -4.48 12.21 -7.18
C ALA A 41 -3.23 13.09 -6.92
N GLY A 42 -3.09 14.14 -7.73
CA GLY A 42 -2.05 15.15 -7.57
C GLY A 42 -0.63 14.59 -7.62
N GLU A 43 0.24 15.10 -6.74
CA GLU A 43 1.68 14.83 -6.78
C GLU A 43 2.04 13.35 -6.58
N THR A 44 1.43 12.67 -5.60
CA THR A 44 1.75 11.26 -5.34
C THR A 44 1.35 10.38 -6.53
N ALA A 45 0.16 10.61 -7.11
CA ALA A 45 -0.28 9.88 -8.28
C ALA A 45 0.63 10.15 -9.50
N ALA A 46 1.01 11.40 -9.73
CA ALA A 46 1.93 11.76 -10.82
C ALA A 46 3.30 11.07 -10.66
N LEU A 47 3.83 10.96 -9.44
CA LEU A 47 5.08 10.24 -9.15
C LEU A 47 4.96 8.74 -9.43
N ILE A 48 3.80 8.13 -9.13
CA ILE A 48 3.53 6.72 -9.46
C ILE A 48 3.49 6.52 -10.98
N VAL A 49 2.76 7.37 -11.71
CA VAL A 49 2.67 7.27 -13.18
C VAL A 49 4.05 7.43 -13.81
N ALA A 50 4.84 8.41 -13.39
CA ALA A 50 6.20 8.60 -13.88
C ALA A 50 7.11 7.40 -13.60
N GLU A 51 6.94 6.71 -12.47
CA GLU A 51 7.65 5.46 -12.17
C GLU A 51 7.22 4.33 -13.10
N MET A 52 5.91 4.19 -13.34
CA MET A 52 5.37 3.18 -14.25
C MET A 52 5.89 3.39 -15.67
N GLU A 53 5.82 4.61 -16.19
CA GLU A 53 6.38 4.95 -17.51
C GLU A 53 7.87 4.62 -17.59
N ARG A 54 8.65 4.98 -16.56
CA ARG A 54 10.09 4.68 -16.52
C ARG A 54 10.38 3.18 -16.50
N GLY A 55 9.54 2.40 -15.83
CA GLY A 55 9.69 0.95 -15.66
C GLY A 55 9.01 0.10 -16.73
N GLY A 56 8.30 0.70 -17.69
CA GLY A 56 7.44 -0.04 -18.64
C GLY A 56 6.20 -0.67 -17.98
N GLY A 57 5.72 -0.09 -16.88
CA GLY A 57 4.52 -0.48 -16.16
C GLY A 57 3.23 -0.07 -16.87
N LEU A 58 2.11 -0.56 -16.35
CA LEU A 58 0.78 -0.43 -16.98
C LEU A 58 -0.15 0.58 -16.29
N ILE A 59 0.16 0.97 -15.05
CA ILE A 59 -0.74 1.80 -14.24
C ILE A 59 -0.62 3.25 -14.69
N ASP A 60 -1.75 3.86 -15.04
CA ASP A 60 -1.83 5.27 -15.40
C ASP A 60 -2.60 6.12 -14.37
N GLY A 61 -2.79 7.41 -14.67
CA GLY A 61 -3.52 8.31 -13.80
C GLY A 61 -5.02 8.00 -13.71
N ALA A 62 -5.61 7.43 -14.77
CA ALA A 62 -7.01 7.05 -14.79
C ALA A 62 -7.25 5.83 -13.90
N ASP A 63 -6.35 4.86 -13.89
CA ASP A 63 -6.39 3.70 -12.99
C ASP A 63 -6.39 4.13 -11.52
N LEU A 64 -5.49 5.06 -11.15
CA LEU A 64 -5.41 5.58 -9.79
C LEU A 64 -6.67 6.36 -9.40
N ALA A 65 -7.20 7.19 -10.29
CA ALA A 65 -8.40 7.98 -10.05
C ALA A 65 -9.68 7.12 -9.97
N ALA A 66 -9.73 6.01 -10.73
CA ALA A 66 -10.87 5.10 -10.78
C ALA A 66 -10.91 4.12 -9.59
N TYR A 67 -9.78 3.88 -8.92
CA TYR A 67 -9.70 2.90 -7.83
C TYR A 67 -10.63 3.23 -6.67
N ARG A 68 -11.38 2.22 -6.20
CA ARG A 68 -12.21 2.30 -4.99
C ARG A 68 -11.99 1.06 -4.15
N ALA A 69 -11.83 1.24 -2.84
CA ALA A 69 -11.84 0.13 -1.89
C ALA A 69 -13.25 -0.48 -1.84
N VAL A 70 -13.32 -1.81 -1.83
CA VAL A 70 -14.58 -2.56 -1.84
C VAL A 70 -14.78 -3.24 -0.49
N TRP A 71 -15.87 -2.88 0.19
CA TRP A 71 -16.36 -3.58 1.38
C TRP A 71 -16.96 -4.93 0.98
N ARG A 72 -16.65 -5.97 1.75
CA ARG A 72 -17.10 -7.34 1.46
C ARG A 72 -17.60 -8.01 2.74
N GLU A 73 -18.64 -8.83 2.58
CA GLU A 73 -19.17 -9.65 3.67
C GLU A 73 -18.15 -10.74 4.06
N PRO A 74 -17.81 -10.90 5.35
CA PRO A 74 -16.87 -11.92 5.78
C PRO A 74 -17.33 -13.35 5.47
N VAL A 75 -16.36 -14.25 5.27
CA VAL A 75 -16.64 -15.68 5.38
C VAL A 75 -16.91 -15.99 6.85
N ARG A 76 -18.04 -16.64 7.11
CA ARG A 76 -18.53 -16.93 8.46
C ARG A 76 -18.81 -18.43 8.61
N PHE A 77 -18.15 -19.08 9.55
CA PHE A 77 -18.36 -20.50 9.84
C PHE A 77 -18.17 -20.83 11.33
N PRO A 78 -18.83 -21.87 11.85
CA PRO A 78 -18.65 -22.28 13.24
C PRO A 78 -17.38 -23.12 13.42
N TYR A 79 -16.66 -22.92 14.52
CA TYR A 79 -15.53 -23.76 14.92
C TYR A 79 -15.41 -23.84 16.43
N ARG A 80 -15.41 -25.06 16.99
CA ARG A 80 -15.26 -25.32 18.45
C ARG A 80 -16.17 -24.46 19.34
N GLY A 81 -17.44 -24.34 18.96
CA GLY A 81 -18.43 -23.56 19.71
C GLY A 81 -18.32 -22.04 19.55
N GLN A 82 -17.46 -21.55 18.65
CA GLN A 82 -17.31 -20.12 18.31
C GLN A 82 -17.71 -19.86 16.86
N THR A 83 -17.97 -18.60 16.52
CA THR A 83 -18.13 -18.15 15.13
C THR A 83 -16.82 -17.52 14.66
N VAL A 84 -16.22 -18.06 13.61
CA VAL A 84 -15.04 -17.50 12.95
C VAL A 84 -15.51 -16.56 11.85
N LEU A 85 -14.96 -15.35 11.83
CA LEU A 85 -15.09 -14.38 10.75
C LEU A 85 -13.73 -14.25 10.04
N SER A 86 -13.70 -14.48 8.74
CA SER A 86 -12.47 -14.42 7.94
C SER A 86 -12.66 -13.67 6.63
N MET A 87 -11.56 -13.41 5.93
CA MET A 87 -11.58 -12.65 4.67
C MET A 87 -12.28 -13.44 3.56
N PRO A 88 -13.21 -12.81 2.82
CA PRO A 88 -13.79 -13.41 1.62
C PRO A 88 -12.82 -13.30 0.42
N PRO A 89 -13.15 -13.97 -0.71
CA PRO A 89 -12.51 -13.68 -1.99
C PRO A 89 -12.46 -12.16 -2.26
N ALA A 90 -11.36 -11.61 -2.76
CA ALA A 90 -10.24 -12.28 -3.43
C ALA A 90 -9.14 -12.89 -2.52
N SER A 91 -9.29 -12.86 -1.20
CA SER A 91 -8.41 -13.64 -0.32
C SER A 91 -8.80 -15.11 -0.35
N SER A 92 -7.83 -16.02 -0.49
CA SER A 92 -8.07 -17.47 -0.38
C SER A 92 -8.24 -17.92 1.07
N GLY A 93 -7.69 -17.18 2.04
CA GLY A 93 -7.54 -17.65 3.41
C GLY A 93 -8.85 -18.03 4.10
N GLY A 94 -9.90 -17.21 4.00
CA GLY A 94 -11.18 -17.53 4.64
C GLY A 94 -11.86 -18.77 4.06
N VAL A 95 -11.74 -18.98 2.74
CA VAL A 95 -12.27 -20.17 2.07
C VAL A 95 -11.46 -21.42 2.44
N THR A 96 -10.14 -21.31 2.58
CA THR A 96 -9.29 -22.44 2.98
C THR A 96 -9.51 -22.89 4.43
N LEU A 97 -9.94 -21.99 5.31
CA LEU A 97 -10.17 -22.28 6.72
C LEU A 97 -11.54 -22.91 7.03
N ALA A 98 -12.55 -22.61 6.22
CA ALA A 98 -13.94 -23.03 6.42
C ALA A 98 -14.20 -24.45 5.89
#